data_AF-A0A961H8P6-F1
#
_entry.id   AF-A0A961H8P6-F1
#
_cell.length_a   1.000
_cell.length_b   1.000
_cell.length_c   1.000
_cell.angle_alpha   90.00
_cell.angle_beta   90.00
_cell.angle_gamma   90.00
#
_symmetry.space_group_name_H-M   'P 1'
#
loop_
_entity.id
_entity.type
_entity.pdbx_description
1 polymer ?
#
loop_
_entity_poly.entity_id
_entity_poly.type
_entity_poly.pdbx_seq_one_letter_code
_entity_poly.pdbx_strand_id
1 'polypeptide(L)'
;MSPAAEVSRGVLSGPSLESVEGIGALTLGGFLREVTERFATNEAIVFDDPLTDHDAGVATVRLTYAQVWERTRRIAAALVAAGVEPGEFVGVVMGNRPEAIESIFAAAMIGAVAVPMSTFAPPPELQAMLEISGVSV
;
A
#
# COMPACT_ATOMS: atom_id res chain seq x y z
N MET A 1 41.66 39.05 -4.44
CA MET A 1 40.33 38.42 -4.47
C MET A 1 40.44 37.15 -5.30
N SER A 2 40.40 35.98 -4.66
CA SER A 2 40.40 34.68 -5.34
C SER A 2 38.98 34.40 -5.85
N PRO A 3 38.78 33.95 -7.09
CA PRO A 3 37.44 33.62 -7.57
C PRO A 3 36.94 32.37 -6.85
N ALA A 4 35.73 32.45 -6.31
CA ALA A 4 35.05 31.32 -5.68
C ALA A 4 34.89 30.19 -6.71
N ALA A 5 35.31 28.98 -6.33
CA ALA A 5 35.16 27.80 -7.16
C ALA A 5 33.67 27.52 -7.41
N GLU A 6 33.29 27.47 -8.68
CA GLU A 6 31.95 27.17 -9.14
C GLU A 6 31.67 25.68 -8.89
N VAL A 7 30.78 25.37 -7.93
CA VAL A 7 30.39 23.99 -7.63
C VAL A 7 29.44 23.51 -8.73
N SER A 8 29.99 22.77 -9.69
CA SER A 8 29.19 22.01 -10.65
C SER A 8 28.30 21.01 -9.88
N ARG A 9 26.98 21.09 -10.06
CA ARG A 9 26.03 20.10 -9.54
C ARG A 9 26.33 18.76 -10.21
N GLY A 10 27.12 17.91 -9.54
CA GLY A 10 27.38 16.55 -9.99
C GLY A 10 26.09 15.73 -9.93
N VAL A 11 25.69 15.15 -11.07
CA VAL A 11 24.60 14.16 -11.11
C VAL A 11 25.11 12.89 -10.45
N LEU A 12 24.44 12.45 -9.39
CA LEU A 12 24.66 11.14 -8.77
C LEU A 12 23.68 10.15 -9.40
N SER A 13 24.17 8.97 -9.79
CA SER A 13 23.34 7.88 -10.31
C SER A 13 23.71 6.58 -9.62
N GLY A 14 22.69 5.82 -9.21
CA GLY A 14 22.85 4.48 -8.65
C GLY A 14 22.99 3.41 -9.74
N PRO A 15 23.21 2.14 -9.34
CA PRO A 15 23.20 1.02 -10.28
C PRO A 15 21.85 0.87 -10.98
N SER A 16 21.86 0.38 -12.23
CA SER A 16 20.62 0.09 -12.98
C SER A 16 19.79 -0.96 -12.23
N LEU A 17 18.46 -0.84 -12.26
CA LEU A 17 17.57 -1.89 -11.73
C LEU A 17 17.81 -3.25 -12.40
N GLU A 18 18.22 -3.25 -13.67
CA GLU A 18 18.58 -4.47 -14.42
C GLU A 18 19.79 -5.20 -13.81
N SER A 19 20.64 -4.47 -13.08
CA SER A 19 21.83 -5.03 -12.43
C SER A 19 21.57 -5.51 -11.00
N VAL A 20 20.34 -5.37 -10.49
CA VAL A 20 19.97 -5.78 -9.14
C VAL A 20 19.44 -7.21 -9.17
N GLU A 21 20.25 -8.16 -8.68
CA GLU A 21 19.80 -9.53 -8.47
C GLU A 21 18.70 -9.59 -7.40
N GLY A 22 17.67 -10.42 -7.63
CA GLY A 22 16.60 -10.64 -6.66
C GLY A 22 15.58 -9.52 -6.53
N ILE A 23 15.47 -8.62 -7.53
CA ILE A 23 14.48 -7.52 -7.53
C ILE A 23 13.03 -8.00 -7.42
N GLY A 24 12.76 -9.23 -7.86
CA GLY A 24 11.44 -9.87 -7.77
C GLY A 24 10.41 -9.22 -8.69
N ALA A 25 9.14 -9.39 -8.36
CA ALA A 25 8.05 -8.77 -9.10
C ALA A 25 8.06 -7.23 -9.02
N LEU A 26 7.82 -6.57 -10.16
CA LEU A 26 7.84 -5.10 -10.30
C LEU A 26 6.48 -4.42 -10.04
N THR A 27 5.51 -5.17 -9.52
CA THR A 27 4.19 -4.64 -9.14
C THR A 27 3.88 -5.06 -7.71
N LEU A 28 3.11 -4.25 -6.96
CA LEU A 28 2.73 -4.59 -5.60
C LEU A 28 1.93 -5.90 -5.52
N GLY A 29 1.00 -6.13 -6.46
CA GLY A 29 0.26 -7.39 -6.54
C GLY A 29 1.16 -8.59 -6.84
N GLY A 30 2.14 -8.41 -7.74
CA GLY A 30 3.14 -9.43 -8.03
C GLY A 30 4.05 -9.71 -6.84
N PHE A 31 4.48 -8.67 -6.13
CA PHE A 31 5.29 -8.78 -4.92
C PHE A 31 4.56 -9.58 -3.85
N LEU A 32 3.30 -9.23 -3.53
CA LEU A 32 2.52 -9.94 -2.51
C LEU A 32 2.36 -11.42 -2.85
N ARG A 33 2.12 -11.74 -4.13
CA ARG A 33 2.06 -13.12 -4.61
C ARG A 33 3.38 -13.85 -4.38
N GLU A 34 4.50 -13.27 -4.81
CA GLU A 34 5.82 -13.88 -4.68
C GLU A 34 6.21 -14.13 -3.21
N VAL A 35 6.02 -13.15 -2.33
CA VAL A 35 6.34 -13.33 -0.91
C VAL A 35 5.42 -14.35 -0.25
N THR A 36 4.16 -14.45 -0.69
CA THR A 36 3.23 -15.48 -0.20
C THR A 36 3.65 -16.87 -0.66
N GLU A 37 4.03 -17.04 -1.93
CA GLU A 37 4.53 -18.31 -2.48
C GLU A 37 5.78 -18.80 -1.71
N ARG A 38 6.62 -17.88 -1.25
CA ARG A 38 7.89 -18.19 -0.56
C ARG A 38 7.77 -18.33 0.96
N PHE A 39 6.89 -17.55 1.58
CA PHE A 39 6.85 -17.34 3.04
C PHE A 39 5.44 -17.44 3.63
N ALA A 40 4.55 -18.21 3.01
CA ALA A 40 3.13 -18.35 3.36
C ALA A 40 2.83 -18.42 4.87
N THR A 41 3.65 -19.14 5.65
CA THR A 41 3.44 -19.38 7.09
C THR A 41 4.07 -18.32 8.00
N ASN A 42 4.91 -17.44 7.47
CA ASN A 42 5.57 -16.41 8.25
C ASN A 42 4.57 -15.32 8.62
N GLU A 43 4.74 -14.72 9.80
CA GLU A 43 3.99 -13.54 10.20
C GLU A 43 4.30 -12.37 9.25
N ALA A 44 3.26 -11.80 8.67
CA ALA A 44 3.32 -10.64 7.80
C ALA A 44 2.87 -9.37 8.51
N ILE A 45 1.85 -9.48 9.36
CA ILE A 45 1.29 -8.36 10.12
C ILE A 45 1.11 -8.79 11.58
N VAL A 46 1.60 -7.97 12.49
CA VAL A 46 1.32 -8.03 13.92
C VAL A 46 0.76 -6.66 14.30
N PHE A 47 -0.46 -6.63 14.79
CA PHE A 47 -1.19 -5.39 15.07
C PHE A 47 -1.91 -5.50 16.41
N ASP A 48 -1.50 -4.68 17.36
CA ASP A 48 -2.21 -4.51 18.62
C ASP A 48 -3.41 -3.59 18.39
N ASP A 49 -4.62 -4.14 18.44
CA ASP A 49 -5.82 -3.40 18.03
C ASP A 49 -6.33 -2.49 19.16
N PRO A 50 -6.13 -1.16 19.07
CA PRO A 50 -6.50 -0.24 20.15
C PRO A 50 -8.01 -0.10 20.33
N LEU A 51 -8.81 -0.63 19.38
CA LEU A 51 -10.27 -0.59 19.42
C LEU A 51 -10.89 -1.84 20.06
N THR A 52 -10.07 -2.85 20.38
CA THR A 52 -10.54 -4.03 21.10
C THR A 52 -10.71 -3.73 22.58
N ASP A 53 -11.74 -4.35 23.18
CA ASP A 53 -12.33 -3.97 24.48
C ASP A 53 -11.30 -3.66 25.57
N HIS A 54 -11.34 -2.42 26.07
CA HIS A 54 -10.41 -1.94 27.09
C HIS A 54 -10.51 -2.72 28.41
N ASP A 55 -11.65 -3.37 28.69
CA ASP A 55 -11.84 -4.17 29.90
C ASP A 55 -11.28 -5.60 29.79
N ALA A 56 -11.07 -6.10 28.56
CA ALA A 56 -10.49 -7.41 28.28
C ALA A 56 -9.01 -7.37 27.89
N GLY A 57 -8.46 -6.16 27.69
CA GLY A 57 -7.09 -5.92 27.23
C GLY A 57 -6.99 -5.78 25.70
N VAL A 58 -5.89 -5.21 25.23
CA VAL A 58 -5.62 -5.03 23.80
C VAL A 58 -5.42 -6.40 23.14
N ALA A 59 -6.28 -6.76 22.21
CA ALA A 59 -6.12 -7.98 21.42
C ALA A 59 -5.11 -7.75 20.30
N THR A 60 -4.11 -8.62 20.21
CA THR A 60 -3.15 -8.61 19.10
C THR A 60 -3.66 -9.47 17.94
N VAL A 61 -3.86 -8.84 16.79
CA VAL A 61 -4.08 -9.51 15.51
C VAL A 61 -2.75 -9.93 14.92
N ARG A 62 -2.61 -11.21 14.58
CA ARG A 62 -1.45 -11.78 13.88
C ARG A 62 -1.91 -12.43 12.59
N LEU A 63 -1.37 -11.98 11.47
CA LEU A 63 -1.68 -12.51 10.15
C LEU A 63 -0.41 -13.05 9.49
N THR A 64 -0.50 -14.26 8.95
CA THR A 64 0.54 -14.80 8.08
C THR A 64 0.40 -14.25 6.66
N TYR A 65 1.45 -14.37 5.84
CA TYR A 65 1.38 -13.99 4.42
C TYR A 65 0.23 -14.67 3.68
N ALA A 66 -0.04 -15.96 3.96
CA ALA A 66 -1.16 -16.68 3.37
C ALA A 66 -2.52 -16.06 3.74
N GLN A 67 -2.67 -15.60 4.99
CA GLN A 67 -3.90 -14.96 5.45
C GLN A 67 -4.07 -13.57 4.83
N VAL A 68 -3.00 -12.78 4.76
CA VAL A 68 -3.02 -11.47 4.08
C VAL A 68 -3.40 -11.65 2.61
N TRP A 69 -2.79 -12.60 1.91
CA TRP A 69 -3.10 -12.93 0.52
C TRP A 69 -4.58 -13.26 0.32
N GLU A 70 -5.15 -14.14 1.14
CA GLU A 70 -6.56 -14.51 1.03
C GLU A 70 -7.49 -13.32 1.29
N ARG A 71 -7.19 -12.51 2.32
CA ARG A 71 -7.98 -11.31 2.65
C ARG A 71 -7.91 -10.28 1.52
N THR A 72 -6.72 -9.99 1.00
CA THR A 72 -6.50 -9.12 -0.15
C THR A 72 -7.27 -9.61 -1.38
N ARG A 73 -7.25 -10.91 -1.69
CA ARG A 73 -7.99 -11.46 -2.84
C ARG A 73 -9.50 -11.25 -2.73
N ARG A 74 -10.05 -11.35 -1.52
CA ARG A 74 -11.48 -11.07 -1.29
C ARG A 74 -11.83 -9.61 -1.54
N ILE A 75 -10.98 -8.68 -1.10
CA ILE A 75 -11.17 -7.24 -1.37
C ILE A 75 -11.02 -6.96 -2.87
N ALA A 76 -10.00 -7.54 -3.52
CA ALA A 76 -9.79 -7.39 -4.97
C ALA A 76 -11.00 -7.86 -5.77
N ALA A 77 -11.57 -9.02 -5.41
CA ALA A 77 -12.79 -9.54 -6.02
C ALA A 77 -14.00 -8.60 -5.79
N ALA A 78 -14.10 -8.00 -4.60
CA ALA A 78 -15.16 -7.03 -4.29
C ALA A 78 -15.02 -5.74 -5.12
N LEU A 79 -13.80 -5.23 -5.31
CA LEU A 79 -13.53 -4.06 -6.16
C LEU A 79 -13.90 -4.34 -7.62
N VAL A 80 -13.52 -5.50 -8.15
CA VAL A 80 -13.93 -5.92 -9.51
C VAL A 80 -15.45 -6.05 -9.60
N ALA A 81 -16.10 -6.63 -8.59
CA ALA A 81 -17.56 -6.74 -8.55
C ALA A 81 -18.26 -5.37 -8.44
N ALA A 82 -17.61 -4.38 -7.85
CA ALA A 82 -18.06 -2.98 -7.81
C ALA A 82 -17.83 -2.23 -9.14
N GLY A 83 -17.17 -2.85 -10.11
CA GLY A 83 -16.96 -2.30 -11.45
C GLY A 83 -15.62 -1.58 -11.63
N VAL A 84 -14.68 -1.69 -10.69
CA VAL A 84 -13.37 -1.04 -10.81
C VAL A 84 -12.56 -1.66 -11.95
N GLU A 85 -12.10 -0.83 -12.87
CA GLU A 85 -11.29 -1.21 -14.02
C GLU A 85 -9.79 -0.89 -13.80
N PRO A 86 -8.88 -1.57 -14.52
CA PRO A 86 -7.46 -1.23 -14.49
C PRO A 86 -7.20 0.24 -14.86
N GLY A 87 -6.37 0.92 -14.07
CA GLY A 87 -6.05 2.34 -14.24
C GLY A 87 -6.96 3.29 -13.46
N GLU A 88 -8.07 2.81 -12.88
CA GLU A 88 -8.92 3.63 -12.01
C GLU A 88 -8.32 3.82 -10.61
N PHE A 89 -8.81 4.84 -9.90
CA PHE A 89 -8.30 5.24 -8.59
C PHE A 89 -9.25 4.76 -7.48
N VAL A 90 -8.69 4.08 -6.46
CA VAL A 90 -9.41 3.55 -5.29
C VAL A 90 -8.96 4.32 -4.06
N GLY A 91 -9.87 5.07 -3.44
CA GLY A 91 -9.61 5.83 -2.22
C GLY A 91 -9.49 4.92 -1.01
N VAL A 92 -8.46 5.12 -0.19
CA VAL A 92 -8.29 4.39 1.08
C VAL A 92 -8.22 5.39 2.22
N VAL A 93 -9.35 5.60 2.90
CA VAL A 93 -9.46 6.46 4.09
C VAL A 93 -9.56 5.58 5.32
N MET A 94 -8.40 5.16 5.85
CA MET A 94 -8.33 4.28 7.01
C MET A 94 -7.07 4.56 7.82
N GLY A 95 -7.14 4.38 9.14
CA GLY A 95 -5.96 4.44 10.01
C GLY A 95 -4.98 3.30 9.71
N ASN A 96 -3.82 3.30 10.38
CA ASN A 96 -2.82 2.24 10.27
C ASN A 96 -3.35 0.92 10.83
N ARG A 97 -4.06 0.17 9.99
CA ARG A 97 -4.71 -1.11 10.31
C ARG A 97 -4.41 -2.15 9.23
N PRO A 98 -4.51 -3.45 9.54
CA PRO A 98 -4.30 -4.50 8.54
C PRO A 98 -5.14 -4.32 7.28
N GLU A 99 -6.40 -3.91 7.44
CA GLU A 99 -7.34 -3.74 6.33
C GLU A 99 -6.90 -2.64 5.34
N ALA A 100 -6.15 -1.62 5.79
CA ALA A 100 -5.61 -0.59 4.90
C ALA A 100 -4.54 -1.17 3.96
N ILE A 101 -3.64 -2.00 4.51
CA ILE A 101 -2.61 -2.70 3.74
C ILE A 101 -3.27 -3.67 2.75
N GLU A 102 -4.25 -4.45 3.22
CA GLU A 102 -5.00 -5.40 2.39
C GLU A 102 -5.68 -4.70 1.21
N SER A 103 -6.27 -3.52 1.43
CA SER A 103 -6.96 -2.71 0.42
C SER A 103 -6.01 -2.12 -0.62
N ILE A 104 -4.85 -1.62 -0.19
CA ILE A 104 -3.80 -1.10 -1.10
C ILE A 104 -3.31 -2.21 -2.04
N PHE A 105 -2.99 -3.39 -1.49
CA PHE A 105 -2.60 -4.53 -2.32
C PHE A 105 -3.73 -5.02 -3.22
N ALA A 106 -4.99 -4.95 -2.76
CA ALA A 106 -6.14 -5.38 -3.54
C ALA A 106 -6.36 -4.51 -4.79
N ALA A 107 -6.32 -3.18 -4.62
CA ALA A 107 -6.40 -2.24 -5.74
C ALA A 107 -5.24 -2.47 -6.73
N ALA A 108 -4.00 -2.56 -6.23
CA ALA A 108 -2.84 -2.80 -7.08
C ALA A 108 -2.89 -4.17 -7.81
N MET A 109 -3.49 -5.19 -7.19
CA MET A 109 -3.63 -6.54 -7.77
C MET A 109 -4.55 -6.55 -8.99
N ILE A 110 -5.55 -5.68 -9.04
CA ILE A 110 -6.49 -5.57 -10.16
C ILE A 110 -6.04 -4.53 -11.21
N GLY A 111 -4.86 -3.94 -11.02
CA GLY A 111 -4.33 -2.91 -11.90
C GLY A 111 -4.89 -1.50 -11.63
N ALA A 112 -5.61 -1.32 -10.52
CA ALA A 112 -6.07 -0.02 -10.06
C ALA A 112 -4.99 0.69 -9.22
N VAL A 113 -5.16 2.00 -9.02
CA VAL A 113 -4.26 2.86 -8.25
C VAL A 113 -4.87 3.08 -6.87
N ALA A 114 -4.23 2.55 -5.83
CA ALA A 114 -4.61 2.89 -4.46
C ALA A 114 -4.23 4.36 -4.15
N VAL A 115 -5.16 5.11 -3.56
CA VAL A 115 -4.97 6.49 -3.11
C VAL A 115 -5.19 6.56 -1.60
N PRO A 116 -4.15 6.33 -0.78
CA PRO A 116 -4.23 6.50 0.66
C PRO A 116 -4.47 7.96 1.02
N MET A 117 -5.46 8.21 1.86
CA MET A 117 -5.84 9.55 2.30
C MET A 117 -5.79 9.65 3.83
N SER A 118 -5.46 10.84 4.33
CA SER A 118 -5.35 11.07 5.77
C SER A 118 -6.72 11.00 6.43
N THR A 119 -6.86 10.15 7.45
CA THR A 119 -8.04 10.14 8.33
C THR A 119 -8.16 11.39 9.21
N PHE A 120 -7.13 12.21 9.27
CA PHE A 120 -7.11 13.48 10.02
C PHE A 120 -7.43 14.68 9.13
N ALA A 121 -7.60 14.49 7.82
CA ALA A 121 -7.96 15.58 6.91
C ALA A 121 -9.36 16.12 7.27
N PRO A 122 -9.51 17.44 7.52
CA PRO A 122 -10.81 18.07 7.64
C PRO A 122 -11.64 17.86 6.36
N PRO A 123 -12.99 17.92 6.44
CA PRO A 123 -13.85 17.65 5.29
C PRO A 123 -13.52 18.46 4.02
N PRO A 124 -13.18 19.77 4.09
CA PRO A 124 -12.79 20.52 2.89
C PRO A 124 -11.50 20.02 2.23
N GLU A 125 -10.53 19.56 3.01
CA GLU A 125 -9.27 19.02 2.50
C GLU A 125 -9.49 17.64 1.87
N LEU A 126 -10.30 16.79 2.52
CA LEU A 126 -10.64 15.49 1.96
C LEU A 126 -11.43 15.63 0.65
N GLN A 127 -12.34 16.61 0.57
CA GLN A 127 -13.04 16.92 -0.67
C GLN A 127 -12.07 17.36 -1.77
N ALA A 128 -11.13 18.26 -1.46
CA ALA A 128 -10.10 18.67 -2.41
C ALA A 128 -9.23 17.49 -2.87
N MET A 129 -8.88 16.57 -1.98
CA MET A 129 -8.15 15.34 -2.33
C MET A 129 -8.95 14.46 -3.30
N LEU A 130 -10.24 14.25 -3.05
CA LEU A 130 -11.12 13.47 -3.93
C LEU A 130 -11.21 14.11 -5.32
N GLU A 131 -11.40 15.42 -5.38
CA GLU A 131 -11.50 16.17 -6.65
C GLU A 131 -10.20 16.11 -7.47
N ILE A 132 -9.03 16.20 -6.83
CA ILE A 132 -7.72 16.18 -7.52
C ILE A 132 -7.32 14.75 -7.93
N SER A 133 -7.65 13.75 -7.12
CA SER A 133 -7.18 12.38 -7.31
C SER A 133 -7.98 11.57 -8.33
N GLY A 134 -9.21 11.99 -8.68
CA GLY A 134 -10.05 11.25 -9.61
C GLY A 134 -10.51 9.88 -9.07
N VAL A 135 -10.63 9.75 -7.75
CA VAL A 135 -11.11 8.53 -7.09
C VAL A 135 -12.48 8.12 -7.63
N SER A 136 -12.57 6.85 -8.03
CA SER A 136 -13.77 6.21 -8.59
C SER A 136 -14.58 5.47 -7.53
N VAL A 137 -13.93 5.00 -6.47
CA VAL A 137 -14.52 4.27 -5.33
C VAL A 137 -13.77 4.53 -4.03
#